data_AF-A0A202B7F7-F1
#
_entry.id   AF-A0A202B7F7-F1
#
_cell.length_a   1.000
_cell.length_b   1.000
_cell.length_c   1.000
_cell.angle_alpha   90.00
_cell.angle_beta   90.00
_cell.angle_gamma   90.00
#
_symmetry.space_group_name_H-M   'P 1'
#
loop_
_entity.id
_entity.type
_entity.pdbx_description
1 polymer ?
#
loop_
_entity_poly.entity_id
_entity_poly.type
_entity_poly.pdbx_seq_one_letter_code
_entity_poly.pdbx_strand_id
1 'polypeptide(L)'
;MRTLPLLIAAAIGAPILTACASPEEIRAMDQQACANYGFKPGTDTFANCMMKRSDKRADDMRANMQNMSHPAAQAPAAPATTVIVIPTDGKPKLPDCRMQDPGVTLNSDGKWEGPNCTPAR
;
A
#
# COMPACT_ATOMS: atom_id res chain seq x y z
N MET A 1 48.11 -6.30 15.83
CA MET A 1 47.02 -7.29 15.77
C MET A 1 46.58 -7.70 17.18
N ARG A 2 45.91 -6.80 17.93
CA ARG A 2 45.44 -7.09 19.30
C ARG A 2 44.19 -6.29 19.73
N THR A 3 43.61 -5.50 18.83
CA THR A 3 42.38 -4.73 19.06
C THR A 3 41.18 -5.30 18.30
N LEU A 4 41.39 -6.32 17.47
CA LEU A 4 40.37 -6.93 16.62
C LEU A 4 39.23 -7.64 17.39
N PRO A 5 39.45 -8.31 18.55
CA PRO A 5 38.36 -9.02 19.22
C PRO A 5 37.43 -8.08 20.02
N LEU A 6 37.84 -6.84 20.29
CA LEU A 6 37.03 -5.86 21.04
C LEU A 6 35.96 -5.17 20.18
N LEU A 7 36.11 -5.19 18.85
CA LEU A 7 35.16 -4.57 17.92
C LEU A 7 33.92 -5.44 17.64
N ILE A 8 33.96 -6.73 17.97
CA ILE A 8 32.86 -7.67 17.67
C ILE A 8 31.78 -7.64 18.77
N ALA A 9 32.10 -7.15 19.98
CA ALA A 9 31.17 -7.13 21.11
C ALA A 9 30.16 -5.97 21.09
N ALA A 10 30.33 -4.96 20.22
CA ALA A 10 29.49 -3.76 20.22
C ALA A 10 28.26 -3.83 19.28
N ALA A 11 28.03 -4.96 18.61
CA ALA A 11 27.03 -5.08 17.54
C ALA A 11 25.63 -5.56 17.97
N ILE A 12 25.36 -5.76 19.28
CA ILE A 12 24.11 -6.40 19.75
C ILE A 12 23.05 -5.39 20.25
N GLY A 13 23.37 -4.10 20.38
CA GLY A 13 22.43 -3.11 20.89
C GLY A 13 22.11 -2.01 19.88
N ALA A 14 21.31 -2.30 18.84
CA ALA A 14 20.70 -1.23 18.05
C ALA A 14 19.52 -0.64 18.87
N PRO A 15 19.59 0.62 19.35
CA PRO A 15 18.44 1.23 19.99
C PRO A 15 17.35 1.44 18.93
N ILE A 16 16.20 0.79 19.13
CA ILE A 16 14.99 1.08 18.38
C ILE A 16 14.53 2.47 18.86
N LEU A 17 14.89 3.52 18.11
CA LEU A 17 14.48 4.89 18.41
C LEU A 17 12.98 5.04 18.14
N THR A 18 12.15 4.68 19.11
CA THR A 18 10.74 5.09 19.13
C THR A 18 10.70 6.56 19.51
N ALA A 19 10.55 7.46 18.52
CA ALA A 19 10.41 8.89 18.78
C ALA A 19 9.02 9.17 19.38
N CYS A 20 8.93 9.14 20.71
CA CYS A 20 7.77 9.68 21.42
C CYS A 20 7.90 11.21 21.40
N ALA A 21 7.16 11.89 20.53
CA ALA A 21 7.03 13.34 20.57
C ALA A 21 5.77 13.69 21.37
N SER A 22 5.88 14.69 22.24
CA SER A 22 4.74 15.18 23.01
C SER A 22 3.84 16.12 22.18
N PRO A 23 2.56 16.30 22.55
CA PRO A 23 1.65 17.18 21.80
C PRO A 23 2.17 18.63 21.69
N GLU A 24 2.81 19.14 22.74
CA GLU A 24 3.41 20.47 22.76
C GLU A 24 4.63 20.58 21.84
N GLU A 25 5.46 19.54 21.76
CA GLU A 25 6.62 19.50 20.88
C GLU A 25 6.18 19.50 19.41
N ILE A 26 5.18 18.68 19.07
CA ILE A 26 4.59 18.66 17.72
C ILE A 26 3.99 20.03 17.38
N ARG A 27 3.29 20.67 18.33
CA ARG A 27 2.73 22.01 18.12
C ARG A 27 3.83 23.04 17.89
N ALA A 28 4.93 22.99 18.65
CA ALA A 28 6.07 23.89 18.46
C ALA A 28 6.73 23.68 17.08
N MET A 29 6.89 22.42 16.65
CA MET A 29 7.41 22.09 15.32
C MET A 29 6.50 22.63 14.20
N ASP A 30 5.18 22.50 14.33
CA ASP A 30 4.24 23.02 13.35
C ASP A 30 4.22 24.55 13.32
N GLN A 31 4.31 25.20 14.50
CA GLN A 31 4.43 26.65 14.59
C GLN A 31 5.70 27.14 13.88
N GLN A 32 6.83 26.49 14.11
CA GLN A 32 8.10 26.81 13.45
C GLN A 32 8.00 26.59 11.95
N ALA A 33 7.41 25.48 11.49
CA ALA A 33 7.22 25.22 10.07
C ALA A 33 6.37 26.31 9.40
N CYS A 34 5.22 26.67 10.00
CA CYS A 34 4.36 27.72 9.48
C CYS A 34 5.05 29.10 9.48
N ALA A 35 5.82 29.42 10.51
CA ALA A 35 6.61 30.64 10.55
C ALA A 35 7.69 30.68 9.44
N ASN A 36 8.35 29.55 9.18
CA ASN A 36 9.36 29.43 8.11
C ASN A 36 8.77 29.59 6.71
N TYR A 37 7.50 29.24 6.50
CA TYR A 37 6.78 29.55 5.25
C TYR A 37 6.36 31.03 5.14
N GLY A 38 6.63 31.84 6.16
CA GLY A 38 6.31 33.27 6.19
C GLY A 38 4.92 33.60 6.74
N PHE A 39 4.18 32.61 7.26
CA PHE A 39 2.92 32.89 7.94
C PHE A 39 3.18 33.56 9.28
N LYS A 40 2.48 34.67 9.57
CA LYS A 40 2.65 35.42 10.81
C LYS A 40 1.74 34.87 11.91
N PRO A 41 2.26 34.54 13.11
CA PRO A 41 1.42 34.11 14.21
C PRO A 41 0.28 35.10 14.50
N GLY A 42 -0.90 34.58 14.84
CA GLY A 42 -2.09 35.38 15.12
C GLY A 42 -2.88 35.83 13.89
N THR A 43 -2.50 35.42 12.67
CA THR A 43 -3.31 35.63 11.46
C THR A 43 -4.12 34.40 11.09
N ASP A 44 -5.21 34.60 10.34
CA ASP A 44 -6.01 33.50 9.79
C ASP A 44 -5.17 32.60 8.88
N THR A 45 -4.23 33.17 8.12
CA THR A 45 -3.33 32.40 7.26
C THR A 45 -2.41 31.47 8.05
N PHE A 46 -1.96 31.89 9.23
CA PHE A 46 -1.19 31.03 10.14
C PHE A 46 -2.06 29.96 10.77
N ALA A 47 -3.29 30.30 11.19
CA ALA A 47 -4.25 29.31 11.70
C ALA A 47 -4.56 28.24 10.64
N ASN A 48 -4.78 28.64 9.39
CA ASN A 48 -4.99 27.74 8.25
C ASN A 48 -3.78 26.85 7.99
N CYS A 49 -2.55 27.38 8.08
CA CYS A 49 -1.35 26.57 7.98
C CYS A 49 -1.31 25.50 9.09
N MET A 50 -1.54 25.88 10.34
CA MET A 50 -1.56 24.97 11.48
C MET A 50 -2.63 23.87 11.33
N MET A 51 -3.83 24.22 10.88
CA MET A 51 -4.91 23.25 10.61
C MET A 51 -4.52 22.26 9.52
N LYS A 52 -3.94 22.74 8.41
CA LYS A 52 -3.48 21.86 7.33
C LYS A 52 -2.41 20.87 7.79
N ARG A 53 -1.52 21.31 8.70
CA ARG A 53 -0.49 20.46 9.31
C ARG A 53 -1.11 19.38 10.20
N SER A 54 -2.11 19.72 11.02
CA SER A 54 -2.81 18.73 11.83
C SER A 54 -3.58 17.72 10.99
N ASP A 55 -4.26 18.17 9.93
CA ASP A 55 -5.02 17.31 9.04
C ASP A 55 -4.10 16.32 8.32
N LYS A 56 -2.98 16.82 7.77
CA LYS A 56 -1.98 15.98 7.12
C LYS A 56 -1.46 14.88 8.05
N ARG A 57 -1.19 15.21 9.32
CA ARG A 57 -0.77 14.22 10.33
C ARG A 57 -1.86 13.18 10.57
N ALA A 58 -3.12 13.59 10.73
CA ALA A 58 -4.23 12.67 10.91
C ALA A 58 -4.40 11.74 9.69
N ASP A 59 -4.24 12.26 8.48
CA ASP A 59 -4.29 11.49 7.24
C ASP A 59 -3.14 10.49 7.13
N ASP A 60 -1.92 10.90 7.50
CA ASP A 60 -0.75 10.01 7.52
C ASP A 60 -0.95 8.88 8.54
N MET A 61 -1.54 9.18 9.72
CA MET A 61 -1.90 8.16 10.70
C MET A 61 -2.95 7.19 10.15
N ARG A 62 -4.00 7.70 9.47
CA ARG A 62 -5.02 6.86 8.83
C ARG A 62 -4.42 5.98 7.74
N ALA A 63 -3.58 6.53 6.88
CA ALA A 63 -2.91 5.80 5.82
C ALA A 63 -1.98 4.70 6.39
N ASN A 64 -1.26 5.00 7.46
CA ASN A 64 -0.42 4.02 8.15
C ASN A 64 -1.27 2.90 8.79
N MET A 65 -2.37 3.25 9.47
CA MET A 65 -3.32 2.27 10.02
C MET A 65 -3.94 1.40 8.93
N GLN A 66 -4.33 2.00 7.80
CA GLN A 66 -4.83 1.25 6.63
C GLN A 66 -3.79 0.27 6.13
N ASN A 67 -2.54 0.71 5.94
CA ASN A 67 -1.43 -0.13 5.51
C ASN A 67 -1.17 -1.30 6.48
N MET A 68 -1.27 -1.08 7.79
CA MET A 68 -1.15 -2.15 8.78
C MET A 68 -2.36 -3.08 8.85
N SER A 69 -3.56 -2.56 8.58
CA SER A 69 -4.82 -3.33 8.63
C SER A 69 -5.05 -4.17 7.38
N HIS A 70 -4.45 -3.80 6.26
CA HIS A 70 -4.30 -4.72 5.15
C HIS A 70 -3.35 -5.81 5.67
N PRO A 71 -3.76 -7.10 5.74
CA PRO A 71 -2.79 -8.16 5.95
C PRO A 71 -1.71 -7.89 4.91
N ALA A 72 -0.45 -7.77 5.33
CA ALA A 72 0.68 -7.65 4.42
C ALA A 72 0.38 -8.68 3.34
N ALA A 73 -0.02 -8.20 2.15
CA ALA A 73 -0.43 -9.09 1.09
C ALA A 73 0.77 -10.00 0.99
N GLN A 74 0.63 -11.27 1.39
CA GLN A 74 1.68 -12.26 1.30
C GLN A 74 2.25 -11.99 -0.07
N ALA A 75 3.50 -11.50 -0.15
CA ALA A 75 4.07 -11.08 -1.42
C ALA A 75 3.67 -12.19 -2.39
N PRO A 76 2.81 -11.90 -3.39
CA PRO A 76 1.94 -12.92 -3.97
C PRO A 76 2.85 -14.09 -4.24
N ALA A 77 2.67 -15.20 -3.50
CA ALA A 77 3.54 -16.35 -3.66
C ALA A 77 3.54 -16.58 -5.16
N ALA A 78 4.67 -16.27 -5.81
CA ALA A 78 4.70 -15.89 -7.23
C ALA A 78 3.71 -16.81 -7.92
N PRO A 79 2.59 -16.28 -8.49
CA PRO A 79 1.42 -17.12 -8.80
C PRO A 79 2.00 -18.33 -9.48
N ALA A 80 1.85 -19.53 -8.88
CA ALA A 80 2.48 -20.72 -9.41
C ALA A 80 2.03 -20.73 -10.86
N THR A 81 2.93 -20.33 -11.77
CA THR A 81 2.54 -19.94 -13.12
C THR A 81 2.12 -21.26 -13.69
N THR A 82 0.83 -21.53 -13.61
CA THR A 82 0.25 -22.70 -14.19
C THR A 82 0.28 -22.35 -15.65
N VAL A 83 1.40 -22.70 -16.28
CA VAL A 83 1.56 -22.62 -17.72
C VAL A 83 0.54 -23.62 -18.24
N ILE A 84 -0.65 -23.12 -18.56
CA ILE A 84 -1.64 -23.90 -19.28
C ILE A 84 -1.05 -24.09 -20.66
N VAL A 85 -0.42 -25.24 -20.89
CA VAL A 85 0.06 -25.64 -22.20
C VAL A 85 -1.17 -25.98 -23.03
N ILE A 86 -1.60 -25.05 -23.87
CA ILE A 86 -2.69 -25.28 -24.83
C ILE A 86 -2.07 -26.05 -26.02
N PRO A 87 -2.50 -27.30 -26.30
CA PRO A 87 -2.03 -28.04 -27.46
C PRO A 87 -2.38 -27.29 -28.75
N THR A 88 -1.37 -26.99 -29.58
CA THR A 88 -1.55 -26.28 -30.85
C THR A 88 -2.15 -27.15 -31.96
N ASP A 89 -2.31 -28.44 -31.68
CA ASP A 89 -2.53 -29.48 -32.69
C ASP A 89 -4.01 -29.56 -33.11
N GLY A 90 -4.90 -28.89 -32.37
CA GLY A 90 -6.29 -28.70 -32.72
C GLY A 90 -6.72 -27.29 -32.34
N LYS A 91 -7.41 -26.60 -33.25
CA LYS A 91 -7.91 -25.23 -33.05
C LYS A 91 -8.56 -25.14 -31.65
N PRO A 92 -7.93 -24.49 -30.66
CA PRO A 92 -8.53 -24.36 -29.35
C PRO A 92 -9.73 -23.42 -29.53
N LYS A 93 -10.95 -23.95 -29.51
CA LYS A 93 -12.16 -23.13 -29.54
C LYS A 93 -12.41 -22.62 -28.13
N LEU A 94 -11.57 -21.69 -27.69
CA LEU A 94 -11.81 -20.92 -26.48
C LEU A 94 -13.11 -20.11 -26.69
N PRO A 95 -13.98 -19.96 -25.67
CA PRO A 95 -15.09 -19.03 -25.77
C PRO A 95 -14.56 -17.61 -26.04
N ASP A 96 -15.34 -16.82 -26.76
CA ASP A 96 -15.00 -15.42 -27.07
C ASP A 96 -15.30 -14.46 -25.91
N CYS A 97 -15.87 -14.96 -24.80
CA CYS A 97 -16.32 -14.17 -23.66
C CYS A 97 -15.59 -14.54 -22.36
N ARG A 98 -15.56 -13.59 -21.42
CA ARG A 98 -14.88 -13.69 -20.12
C ARG A 98 -15.80 -13.26 -18.98
N MET A 99 -15.48 -13.69 -17.76
CA MET A 99 -16.26 -13.34 -16.55
C MET A 99 -16.29 -11.84 -16.23
N GLN A 100 -15.38 -11.06 -16.79
CA GLN A 100 -15.36 -9.61 -16.63
C GLN A 100 -16.37 -8.91 -17.54
N ASP A 101 -16.90 -9.59 -18.56
CA ASP A 101 -17.81 -8.99 -19.52
C ASP A 101 -19.21 -8.78 -18.90
N PRO A 102 -19.87 -7.64 -19.15
CA PRO A 102 -21.16 -7.34 -18.55
C PRO A 102 -22.23 -8.38 -18.93
N GLY A 103 -22.83 -9.00 -17.91
CA GLY A 103 -23.90 -9.98 -18.11
C GLY A 103 -23.44 -11.36 -18.56
N VAL A 104 -22.12 -11.64 -18.54
CA VAL A 104 -21.56 -12.98 -18.77
C VAL A 104 -21.47 -13.74 -17.45
N THR A 105 -21.91 -14.99 -17.46
CA THR A 105 -21.91 -15.91 -16.31
C THR A 105 -21.31 -17.27 -16.70
N LEU A 106 -20.75 -17.97 -15.72
CA LEU A 106 -20.29 -19.35 -15.87
C LEU A 106 -21.27 -20.25 -15.11
N ASN A 107 -21.99 -21.10 -15.84
CA ASN A 107 -22.92 -22.04 -15.24
C ASN A 107 -22.19 -23.18 -14.53
N SER A 108 -22.91 -23.87 -13.65
CA SER A 108 -22.40 -25.05 -12.93
C SER A 108 -21.90 -26.17 -13.85
N ASP A 109 -22.43 -26.23 -15.07
CA ASP A 109 -22.04 -27.21 -16.10
C ASP A 109 -20.76 -26.79 -16.85
N GLY A 110 -20.12 -25.70 -16.45
CA GLY A 110 -18.88 -25.18 -17.04
C GLY A 110 -19.08 -24.45 -18.38
N LYS A 111 -20.32 -24.13 -18.76
CA LYS A 111 -20.65 -23.37 -19.98
C LYS A 111 -20.74 -21.87 -19.68
N TRP A 112 -20.17 -21.08 -20.57
CA TRP A 112 -20.27 -19.62 -20.55
C TRP A 112 -21.56 -19.17 -21.23
N GLU A 113 -22.32 -18.30 -20.55
CA GLU A 113 -23.58 -17.73 -21.06
C GLU A 113 -23.60 -16.21 -20.85
N GLY A 114 -24.03 -15.47 -21.87
CA GLY A 114 -24.17 -14.02 -21.80
C GLY A 114 -24.40 -13.37 -23.16
N PRO A 115 -24.66 -12.06 -23.21
CA PRO A 115 -24.86 -11.33 -24.45
C PRO A 115 -23.62 -11.45 -25.36
N ASN A 116 -23.82 -11.84 -26.62
CA ASN A 116 -22.75 -12.01 -27.61
C ASN A 116 -21.66 -13.03 -27.26
N CYS A 117 -21.92 -13.99 -26.36
CA CYS A 117 -20.97 -15.07 -26.08
C CYS A 117 -21.15 -16.26 -27.04
N THR A 118 -20.09 -16.63 -27.77
CA THR A 118 -19.96 -17.89 -28.50
C THR A 118 -19.28 -18.93 -27.60
N PRO A 119 -20.00 -19.94 -27.10
CA PRO A 119 -19.41 -20.95 -26.24
C PRO A 119 -18.42 -21.84 -27.01
N ALA A 120 -17.43 -22.37 -26.28
CA ALA A 120 -16.56 -23.43 -26.78
C ALA A 120 -17.38 -24.63 -27.28
N ARG A 121 -17.04 -25.17 -28.46
CA ARG A 121 -17.65 -26.37 -29.05
C ARG A 121 -16.64 -27.50 -29.17
#